data_AF-A0A3F2Z137-F1
#
_entry.id   AF-A0A3F2Z137-F1
#
_cell.length_a   1.000
_cell.length_b   1.000
_cell.length_c   1.000
_cell.angle_alpha   90.00
_cell.angle_beta   90.00
_cell.angle_gamma   90.00
#
_symmetry.space_group_name_H-M   'P 1'
#
loop_
_entity.id
_entity.type
_entity.pdbx_description
1 polymer ?
#
loop_
_entity_poly.entity_id
_entity_poly.type
_entity_poly.pdbx_seq_one_letter_code
_entity_poly.pdbx_strand_id
1 'polypeptide(L)'
;MDRLCATKLALFLLLGLSISGHAIRSTADERAANLRWTVRPMNVNCPQPACTTAKDLNTLWASPDATLFIRCRPAPTGYWMIELMTCAPGTLFQFSRQACVAARNWSSC
;
A
#
# COMPACT_ATOMS: atom_id res chain seq x y z
N MET A 1 62.20 23.33 28.16
CA MET A 1 61.55 22.21 27.44
C MET A 1 61.08 21.17 28.47
N ASP A 2 60.39 21.58 29.53
CA ASP A 2 58.96 21.91 29.61
C ASP A 2 58.06 20.68 29.70
N ARG A 3 57.83 20.34 30.97
CA ARG A 3 56.74 19.58 31.56
C ARG A 3 55.40 19.87 30.87
N LEU A 4 54.87 18.91 30.12
CA LEU A 4 53.44 18.82 29.79
C LEU A 4 52.99 17.35 29.88
N CYS A 5 53.18 16.80 31.08
CA CYS A 5 52.42 15.65 31.58
C CYS A 5 51.12 16.21 32.19
N ALA A 6 49.98 15.59 31.89
CA ALA A 6 48.72 15.72 32.63
C ALA A 6 47.90 17.03 32.48
N THR A 7 47.46 17.39 31.26
CA THR A 7 46.43 18.45 31.11
C THR A 7 45.34 18.20 30.06
N LYS A 8 45.18 16.97 29.56
CA LYS A 8 44.05 16.62 28.67
C LYS A 8 42.95 15.77 29.31
N LEU A 9 43.18 15.23 30.51
CA LEU A 9 42.19 14.39 31.20
C LEU A 9 41.29 15.16 32.19
N ALA A 10 41.56 16.45 32.45
CA ALA A 10 40.77 17.25 33.38
C ALA A 10 39.69 18.13 32.70
N LEU A 11 39.59 18.12 31.37
CA LEU A 11 38.65 18.95 30.62
C LEU A 11 37.47 18.14 30.04
N PHE A 12 37.02 17.10 30.75
CA PHE A 12 35.75 16.42 30.43
C PHE A 12 34.78 16.35 31.63
N LEU A 13 35.12 16.98 32.76
CA LEU A 13 34.34 16.93 34.00
C LEU A 13 33.58 18.22 34.36
N LEU A 14 33.51 19.23 33.47
CA LEU A 14 32.90 20.55 33.80
C LEU A 14 31.79 21.03 32.87
N LEU A 15 31.25 20.21 31.97
CA LEU A 15 30.03 20.57 31.23
C LEU A 15 28.88 19.64 31.61
N GLY A 16 28.32 20.01 32.77
CA GLY A 16 26.91 19.95 33.14
C GLY A 16 26.02 18.95 32.41
N LEU A 17 25.53 17.97 33.19
CA LEU A 17 24.27 17.30 32.92
C LEU A 17 23.18 18.34 32.62
N SER A 18 22.75 18.42 31.37
CA SER A 18 21.38 18.81 31.04
C SER A 18 20.71 17.58 30.43
N ILE A 19 20.13 16.76 31.32
CA ILE A 19 19.10 15.81 30.92
C ILE A 19 17.87 16.68 30.61
N SER A 20 17.84 17.26 29.41
CA SER A 20 16.60 17.82 28.87
C SER A 20 15.69 16.63 28.62
N GLY A 21 14.85 16.35 29.62
CA GLY A 21 13.70 15.46 29.50
C GLY A 21 12.81 15.98 28.38
N HIS A 22 13.07 15.51 27.16
CA HIS A 22 12.15 15.66 26.05
C HIS A 22 10.97 14.74 26.34
N ALA A 23 9.94 15.31 26.99
CA ALA A 23 8.61 14.76 26.92
C ALA A 23 8.12 14.87 25.48
N ILE A 24 8.49 13.91 24.62
CA ILE A 24 7.83 13.75 23.32
C ILE A 24 6.47 13.12 23.60
N ARG A 25 5.54 14.06 23.70
CA ARG A 25 4.09 13.93 23.65
C ARG A 25 3.65 12.86 22.63
N SER A 26 2.87 11.91 23.17
CA SER A 26 1.85 11.07 22.55
C SER A 26 2.16 10.42 21.19
N THR A 27 2.58 9.16 21.27
CA THR A 27 2.69 8.20 20.17
C THR A 27 1.34 7.67 19.65
N ALA A 28 0.29 8.49 19.70
CA ALA A 28 -1.07 8.11 19.30
C ALA A 28 -1.44 8.53 17.86
N ASP A 29 -0.87 9.62 17.33
CA ASP A 29 -1.22 10.13 16.00
C ASP A 29 -0.48 9.39 14.86
N GLU A 30 0.81 9.09 15.04
CA GLU A 30 1.60 8.35 14.03
C GLU A 30 1.31 6.83 13.99
N ARG A 31 0.84 6.23 15.09
CA ARG A 31 0.40 4.82 15.09
C ARG A 31 -0.93 4.63 14.35
N ALA A 32 -1.80 5.64 14.33
CA ALA A 32 -3.02 5.61 13.53
C ALA A 32 -2.71 5.72 12.02
N ALA A 33 -1.63 6.42 11.63
CA ALA A 33 -1.17 6.45 10.25
C ALA A 33 -0.61 5.09 9.79
N ASN A 34 0.22 4.42 10.61
CA ASN A 34 0.86 3.15 10.23
C ASN A 34 -0.06 1.92 10.28
N LEU A 35 -1.15 1.95 11.06
CA LEU A 35 -2.18 0.91 11.03
C LEU A 35 -3.15 1.05 9.84
N ARG A 36 -3.04 2.14 9.06
CA ARG A 36 -3.91 2.44 7.91
C ARG A 36 -3.31 2.04 6.56
N TRP A 37 -2.07 1.51 6.52
CA TRP A 37 -1.34 1.24 5.27
C TRP A 37 -1.12 -0.25 4.94
N THR A 38 -1.56 -1.18 5.78
CA THR A 38 -1.38 -2.63 5.52
C THR A 38 -2.64 -3.35 5.04
N VAL A 39 -3.82 -2.72 5.09
CA VAL A 39 -5.07 -3.35 4.60
C VAL A 39 -5.30 -2.95 3.15
N ARG A 40 -4.89 -3.82 2.21
CA ARG A 40 -5.32 -3.70 0.82
C ARG A 40 -6.81 -4.09 0.73
N PRO A 41 -7.66 -3.28 0.08
CA PRO A 41 -9.04 -3.68 -0.19
C PRO A 41 -9.04 -4.91 -1.09
N MET A 42 -9.62 -6.01 -0.60
CA MET A 42 -9.63 -7.29 -1.31
C MET A 42 -11.01 -7.57 -1.88
N ASN A 43 -11.05 -8.03 -3.12
CA ASN A 43 -12.26 -8.57 -3.73
C ASN A 43 -12.36 -10.05 -3.36
N VAL A 44 -13.22 -10.35 -2.38
CA VAL A 44 -13.40 -11.71 -1.84
C VAL A 44 -14.68 -12.34 -2.39
N ASN A 45 -14.72 -13.67 -2.49
CA ASN A 45 -15.89 -14.43 -2.96
C ASN A 45 -16.44 -14.01 -4.34
N CYS A 46 -15.59 -13.42 -5.18
CA CYS A 46 -15.97 -13.04 -6.53
C CYS A 46 -16.02 -14.24 -7.49
N PRO A 47 -16.84 -14.18 -8.55
CA PRO A 47 -16.80 -15.15 -9.64
C PRO A 47 -15.40 -15.25 -10.26
N GLN A 48 -14.99 -16.47 -10.61
CA GLN A 48 -13.70 -16.72 -11.24
C GLN A 48 -13.68 -16.18 -12.68
N PRO A 49 -12.61 -15.50 -13.12
CA PRO A 49 -12.48 -15.04 -14.50
C PRO A 49 -12.58 -16.17 -15.51
N ALA A 50 -13.33 -15.92 -16.58
CA ALA A 50 -13.44 -16.77 -17.75
C ALA A 50 -13.28 -15.92 -19.02
N CYS A 51 -12.83 -16.54 -20.11
CA CYS A 51 -12.69 -15.90 -21.43
C CYS A 51 -13.15 -16.86 -22.54
N THR A 52 -14.29 -17.53 -22.37
CA THR A 52 -14.76 -18.58 -23.28
C THR A 52 -16.02 -18.19 -24.04
N THR A 53 -16.98 -17.52 -23.39
CA THR A 53 -18.24 -17.09 -24.02
C THR A 53 -18.21 -15.62 -24.39
N ALA A 54 -19.07 -15.19 -25.32
CA ALA A 54 -19.22 -13.78 -25.66
C ALA A 54 -19.58 -12.91 -24.43
N LYS A 55 -20.31 -13.45 -23.46
CA LYS A 55 -20.60 -12.76 -22.19
C LYS A 55 -19.32 -12.53 -21.39
N ASP A 56 -18.47 -13.55 -21.29
CA ASP A 56 -17.23 -13.49 -20.53
C ASP A 56 -16.25 -12.47 -21.14
N LEU A 57 -16.18 -12.43 -22.47
CA LEU A 57 -15.32 -11.50 -23.21
C LEU A 57 -15.72 -10.03 -23.02
N ASN A 58 -16.99 -9.77 -22.73
CA ASN A 58 -17.52 -8.44 -22.43
C ASN A 58 -17.60 -8.15 -20.92
N THR A 59 -17.12 -9.06 -20.07
CA THR A 59 -17.12 -8.91 -18.61
C THR A 59 -15.72 -8.49 -18.13
N LEU A 60 -15.68 -7.46 -17.27
CA LEU A 60 -14.51 -7.16 -16.47
C LEU A 60 -14.58 -7.98 -15.17
N TRP A 61 -13.48 -8.65 -14.86
CA TRP A 61 -13.41 -9.60 -13.76
C TRP A 61 -12.62 -9.04 -12.58
N ALA A 62 -13.00 -9.50 -11.39
CA ALA A 62 -12.33 -9.11 -10.16
C ALA A 62 -10.97 -9.80 -10.02
N SER A 63 -9.94 -9.01 -9.66
CA SER A 63 -8.70 -9.52 -9.08
C SER A 63 -8.85 -9.56 -7.55
N PRO A 64 -8.13 -10.44 -6.83
CA PRO A 64 -8.08 -10.40 -5.37
C PRO A 64 -7.65 -9.03 -4.82
N ASP A 65 -6.72 -8.35 -5.48
CA ASP A 65 -6.38 -6.95 -5.19
C ASP A 65 -7.35 -6.03 -5.94
N ALA A 66 -8.20 -5.28 -5.21
CA ALA A 66 -9.21 -4.41 -5.79
C ALA A 66 -8.64 -3.18 -6.51
N THR A 67 -7.33 -2.91 -6.40
CA THR A 67 -6.66 -1.92 -7.25
C THR A 67 -6.45 -2.41 -8.69
N LEU A 68 -6.68 -3.70 -8.93
CA LEU A 68 -6.53 -4.38 -10.20
C LEU A 68 -7.87 -4.97 -10.66
N PHE A 69 -7.99 -5.15 -11.97
CA PHE A 69 -9.08 -5.88 -12.59
C PHE A 69 -8.57 -6.68 -13.76
N ILE A 70 -9.37 -7.63 -14.20
CA ILE A 70 -9.01 -8.58 -15.23
C ILE A 70 -9.90 -8.34 -16.46
N ARG A 71 -9.31 -8.40 -17.65
CA ARG A 71 -10.01 -8.32 -18.93
C ARG A 71 -9.52 -9.43 -19.86
N CYS A 72 -10.42 -9.92 -20.71
CA CYS A 72 -10.05 -10.82 -21.79
C CYS A 72 -9.49 -10.06 -22.99
N ARG A 73 -8.40 -10.54 -23.57
CA ARG A 73 -7.80 -10.00 -24.80
C ARG A 73 -7.50 -11.11 -25.80
N PRO A 74 -7.60 -10.85 -27.12
CA PRO A 74 -7.21 -11.83 -28.11
C PRO A 74 -5.69 -11.99 -28.09
N ALA A 75 -5.21 -13.22 -27.97
CA ALA A 75 -3.81 -13.58 -28.09
C ALA A 75 -3.43 -13.70 -29.58
N PRO A 76 -2.15 -13.54 -29.94
CA PRO A 76 -1.68 -13.68 -31.33
C PRO A 76 -1.94 -15.08 -31.93
N THR A 77 -2.11 -16.09 -31.08
CA THR A 77 -2.41 -17.47 -31.45
C THR A 77 -3.88 -17.71 -31.82
N GLY A 78 -4.73 -16.71 -31.69
CA GLY A 78 -6.18 -16.80 -31.95
C GLY A 78 -7.03 -17.25 -30.75
N TYR A 79 -6.40 -17.61 -29.63
CA TYR A 79 -7.08 -17.88 -28.36
C TYR A 79 -7.28 -16.59 -27.54
N TRP A 80 -8.12 -16.66 -26.50
CA TRP A 80 -8.28 -15.56 -25.55
C TRP A 80 -7.36 -15.73 -24.34
N MET A 81 -6.77 -14.62 -23.89
CA MET A 81 -5.92 -14.57 -22.72
C MET A 81 -6.46 -13.59 -21.68
N ILE A 82 -6.11 -13.86 -20.42
CA ILE A 82 -6.37 -13.00 -19.27
C ILE A 82 -5.30 -11.90 -19.23
N GLU A 83 -5.74 -10.65 -19.17
CA GLU A 83 -4.89 -9.47 -18.98
C GLU A 83 -5.25 -8.80 -17.66
N LEU A 84 -4.24 -8.52 -16.84
CA LEU A 84 -4.39 -7.78 -15.59
C LEU A 84 -4.19 -6.28 -15.85
N MET A 85 -5.13 -5.47 -15.38
CA MET A 85 -5.19 -4.03 -15.60
C MET A 85 -5.28 -3.30 -14.26
N THR A 86 -4.70 -2.11 -14.19
CA THR A 86 -4.71 -1.28 -12.97
C THR A 86 -5.80 -0.22 -13.05
N CYS A 87 -6.51 -0.01 -11.94
CA CYS A 87 -7.41 1.13 -11.78
C CYS A 87 -6.63 2.45 -11.62
N ALA A 88 -7.28 3.59 -11.87
CA ALA A 88 -6.67 4.89 -11.61
C ALA A 88 -6.41 5.09 -10.10
N PRO A 89 -5.40 5.88 -9.70
CA PRO A 89 -5.12 6.16 -8.29
C PRO A 89 -6.36 6.62 -7.52
N GLY A 90 -6.58 6.06 -6.33
CA GLY A 90 -7.74 6.39 -5.48
C GLY A 90 -9.05 5.73 -5.91
N THR A 91 -9.02 4.86 -6.93
CA THR A 91 -10.18 4.07 -7.38
C THR A 91 -9.93 2.58 -7.21
N LEU A 92 -11.00 1.82 -7.04
CA LEU A 92 -11.01 0.38 -6.81
C LEU A 92 -12.04 -0.28 -7.73
N PHE A 93 -11.72 -1.44 -8.28
CA PHE A 93 -12.61 -2.17 -9.16
C PHE A 93 -13.80 -2.76 -8.38
N GLN A 94 -15.01 -2.52 -8.87
CA GLN A 94 -16.25 -3.06 -8.32
C GLN A 94 -16.98 -3.89 -9.37
N PHE A 95 -17.05 -5.20 -9.15
CA PHE A 95 -17.59 -6.15 -10.13
C PHE A 95 -19.06 -5.88 -10.47
N SER A 96 -19.90 -5.54 -9.49
CA SER A 96 -21.31 -5.22 -9.71
C SER A 96 -21.53 -4.01 -10.62
N ARG A 97 -20.58 -3.08 -10.65
CA ARG A 97 -20.63 -1.88 -11.50
C ARG A 97 -19.80 -2.00 -12.78
N GLN A 98 -19.05 -3.09 -12.93
CA GLN A 98 -18.16 -3.33 -14.07
C GLN A 98 -17.23 -2.14 -14.33
N ALA A 99 -16.73 -1.49 -13.26
CA ALA A 99 -15.94 -0.27 -13.36
C ALA A 99 -15.07 -0.04 -12.11
N CYS A 100 -14.03 0.79 -12.26
CA CYS A 100 -13.30 1.36 -11.13
C CYS A 100 -14.11 2.51 -10.53
N VAL A 101 -14.37 2.45 -9.22
CA VAL A 101 -15.12 3.48 -8.48
C VAL A 101 -14.24 4.13 -7.43
N ALA A 102 -14.61 5.33 -6.97
CA ALA A 102 -13.91 5.99 -5.86
C ALA A 102 -13.90 5.08 -4.63
N ALA A 103 -12.76 4.96 -3.94
CA ALA A 103 -12.58 4.02 -2.82
C ALA A 103 -13.66 4.15 -1.72
N ARG A 104 -14.18 5.36 -1.48
CA ARG A 104 -15.27 5.63 -0.53
C ARG A 104 -16.63 5.01 -0.89
N ASN A 105 -16.84 4.68 -2.15
CA ASN A 105 -18.08 4.10 -2.68
C ASN A 105 -17.90 2.63 -3.09
N TRP A 106 -16.73 2.05 -2.80
CA TRP A 106 -16.40 0.70 -3.20
C TRP A 106 -17.02 -0.32 -2.23
N SER A 107 -17.50 -1.42 -2.81
CA SER A 107 -17.80 -2.65 -2.09
C SER A 107 -17.17 -3.81 -2.87
N SER A 108 -16.89 -4.90 -2.17
CA SER A 108 -16.56 -6.18 -2.81
C SER A 108 -17.70 -6.65 -3.73
N CYS A 109 -17.41 -7.70 -4.50
CA CYS A 109 -18.44 -8.67 -4.88
C CYS A 109 -19.03 -9.28 -3.59
#